data_AF-A5UK01-F1
#
_entry.id   AF-A5UK01-F1
#
_cell.length_a   1.000
_cell.length_b   1.000
_cell.length_c   1.000
_cell.angle_alpha   90.00
_cell.angle_beta   90.00
_cell.angle_gamma   90.00
#
_symmetry.space_group_name_H-M   'P 1'
#
loop_
_entity.id
_entity.type
_entity.pdbx_description
1 polymer ?
#
loop_
_entity_poly.entity_id
_entity_poly.type
_entity_poly.pdbx_seq_one_letter_code
_entity_poly.pdbx_strand_id
1 'polypeptide(L)'
;MYVEIIIGIILIYVALRALITENRVSKLLYLNVIGFGVPALIALVIKTPFAFVVAAAFFICSTISANAIATSLDKLDDEIILD
;
A
#
# COMPACT_ATOMS: atom_id res chain seq x y z
N MET A 1 4.77 1.47 21.16
CA MET A 1 3.38 1.79 21.53
C MET A 1 2.84 3.03 20.82
N TYR A 2 3.32 4.26 21.09
CA TYR A 2 2.78 5.47 20.43
C TYR A 2 2.90 5.44 18.90
N VAL A 3 4.06 5.00 18.39
CA VAL A 3 4.31 4.88 16.94
C VAL A 3 3.36 3.89 16.28
N GLU A 4 3.15 2.71 16.88
CA GLU A 4 2.21 1.70 16.36
C GLU A 4 0.78 2.25 16.29
N ILE A 5 0.33 2.98 17.32
CA ILE A 5 -1.01 3.58 17.37
C ILE A 5 -1.17 4.63 16.27
N ILE A 6 -0.17 5.51 16.09
CA ILE A 6 -0.18 6.54 15.04
C ILE A 6 -0.26 5.89 13.65
N ILE A 7 0.57 4.87 13.39
CA ILE A 7 0.54 4.12 12.12
C ILE A 7 -0.83 3.46 11.93
N GLY A 8 -1.39 2.85 12.98
CA GLY A 8 -2.72 2.25 12.93
C GLY A 8 -3.81 3.24 12.56
N ILE A 9 -3.82 4.44 13.15
CA ILE A 9 -4.79 5.50 12.83
C ILE A 9 -4.62 5.96 11.37
N ILE A 10 -3.38 6.18 10.92
CA ILE A 10 -3.09 6.56 9.54
C ILE A 10 -3.59 5.47 8.57
N LEU A 11 -3.35 4.20 8.87
CA LEU A 11 -3.81 3.09 8.03
C LEU A 11 -5.33 3.02 7.93
N ILE A 12 -6.05 3.21 9.04
CA ILE A 12 -7.52 3.25 9.01
C ILE A 12 -8.00 4.41 8.13
N TYR A 13 -7.45 5.61 8.31
CA TYR A 13 -7.81 6.78 7.51
C TYR A 13 -7.53 6.57 6.02
N VAL A 14 -6.35 6.05 5.68
CA VAL A 14 -5.92 5.82 4.30
C VAL A 14 -6.72 4.69 3.65
N ALA A 15 -7.06 3.63 4.39
CA ALA A 15 -7.93 2.56 3.90
C ALA A 15 -9.32 3.08 3.53
N LEU A 16 -9.91 3.94 4.38
CA LEU A 16 -11.18 4.60 4.06
C LEU A 16 -11.06 5.49 2.82
N ARG A 17 -9.98 6.28 2.71
CA ARG A 17 -9.71 7.08 1.50
C ARG A 17 -9.57 6.22 0.26
N ALA A 18 -8.89 5.07 0.34
CA ALA A 18 -8.71 4.15 -0.78
C ALA A 18 -10.05 3.58 -1.29
N LEU A 19 -11.01 3.33 -0.39
CA LEU A 19 -12.34 2.84 -0.75
C LEU A 19 -13.20 3.91 -1.45
N ILE A 20 -13.19 5.13 -0.94
CA ILE A 20 -14.07 6.22 -1.41
C ILE A 20 -13.51 6.92 -2.66
N THR A 21 -12.19 6.92 -2.85
CA THR A 21 -11.56 7.65 -3.97
C THR A 21 -11.89 6.99 -5.30
N GLU A 22 -12.40 7.76 -6.27
CA GLU A 22 -12.72 7.27 -7.61
C GLU A 22 -11.50 7.29 -8.54
N ASN A 23 -10.69 8.35 -8.45
CA ASN A 23 -9.51 8.52 -9.29
C ASN A 23 -8.47 7.40 -9.01
N ARG A 24 -8.11 6.66 -10.06
CA ARG A 24 -7.23 5.48 -9.99
C ARG A 24 -5.83 5.82 -9.48
N VAL A 25 -5.25 6.91 -9.98
CA VAL A 25 -3.91 7.39 -9.58
C VAL A 25 -3.89 7.77 -8.10
N SER A 26 -4.88 8.53 -7.65
CA SER A 26 -5.03 8.91 -6.23
C SER A 26 -5.24 7.69 -5.33
N LYS A 27 -5.99 6.69 -5.80
CA LYS A 27 -6.19 5.43 -5.09
C LYS A 27 -4.89 4.66 -4.91
N LEU A 28 -4.01 4.64 -5.92
CA LEU A 28 -2.70 3.99 -5.83
C LEU A 28 -1.82 4.61 -4.75
N LEU A 29 -1.86 5.93 -4.57
CA LEU A 29 -1.12 6.59 -3.48
C LEU A 29 -1.56 6.07 -2.10
N TYR A 30 -2.87 5.88 -1.90
CA TYR A 30 -3.40 5.32 -0.66
C TYR A 30 -3.03 3.84 -0.48
N LEU A 31 -3.13 3.04 -1.54
CA LEU A 31 -2.71 1.64 -1.51
C LEU A 31 -1.21 1.50 -1.22
N ASN A 32 -0.37 2.40 -1.73
CA ASN A 32 1.06 2.42 -1.45
C ASN A 32 1.32 2.67 0.05
N VAL A 33 0.67 3.68 0.64
CA VAL A 33 0.81 3.95 2.08
C VAL A 33 0.36 2.76 2.94
N ILE A 34 -0.69 2.03 2.53
CA ILE A 34 -1.09 0.77 3.18
C ILE A 34 0.01 -0.28 3.05
N GLY A 35 0.59 -0.41 1.85
CA GLY A 35 1.72 -1.27 1.53
C GLY A 35 2.96 -1.07 2.37
N PHE A 36 3.21 0.15 2.84
CA PHE A 36 4.29 0.49 3.79
C PHE A 36 3.86 0.34 5.26
N GLY A 37 2.64 0.74 5.61
CA GLY A 37 2.21 0.78 7.01
C GLY A 37 1.91 -0.60 7.59
N VAL A 38 1.33 -1.52 6.82
CA VAL A 38 1.05 -2.89 7.28
C VAL A 38 2.33 -3.65 7.67
N PRO A 39 3.40 -3.73 6.84
CA PRO A 39 4.63 -4.40 7.24
C PRO A 39 5.35 -3.68 8.38
N ALA A 40 5.23 -2.35 8.48
CA ALA A 40 5.74 -1.61 9.64
C ALA A 40 5.02 -2.03 10.94
N LEU A 41 3.70 -2.21 10.93
CA LEU A 41 2.98 -2.75 12.09
C LEU A 41 3.38 -4.19 12.40
N ILE A 42 3.54 -5.05 11.39
CA ILE A 42 4.00 -6.44 11.60
C ILE A 42 5.36 -6.44 12.33
N ALA A 43 6.31 -5.64 11.85
CA ALA A 43 7.66 -5.56 12.43
C ALA A 43 7.70 -4.94 13.84
N LEU A 44 6.83 -3.97 14.13
CA LEU A 44 6.81 -3.27 15.42
C LEU A 44 6.01 -4.00 16.51
N VAL A 45 4.91 -4.63 16.13
CA VAL A 45 3.99 -5.29 17.08
C VAL A 45 4.45 -6.71 17.41
N ILE A 46 4.92 -7.47 16.42
CA ILE A 46 5.25 -8.89 16.59
C ILE A 46 6.76 -9.05 16.75
N LYS A 47 7.20 -9.29 18.00
CA LYS A 47 8.63 -9.37 18.36
C LYS A 47 9.23 -10.76 18.12
N THR A 48 9.07 -11.29 16.91
CA THR A 48 9.69 -12.57 16.52
C THR A 48 10.52 -12.42 15.24
N PRO A 49 11.64 -13.16 15.08
CA PRO A 49 12.45 -13.10 13.86
C PRO A 49 11.65 -13.43 12.60
N PHE A 50 10.69 -14.36 12.70
CA PHE A 50 9.84 -14.73 11.58
C PHE A 50 8.90 -13.58 11.16
N ALA A 51 8.42 -12.77 12.09
CA ALA A 51 7.60 -11.61 11.75
C ALA A 51 8.35 -10.58 10.90
N PHE A 52 9.66 -10.40 11.12
CA PHE A 52 10.49 -9.57 10.25
C PHE A 52 10.58 -10.13 8.82
N VAL A 53 10.69 -11.45 8.67
CA VAL A 53 10.66 -12.11 7.34
C VAL A 53 9.32 -11.86 6.65
N VAL A 54 8.21 -12.00 7.36
CA VAL A 54 6.87 -11.73 6.83
C VAL A 54 6.71 -10.25 6.45
N ALA A 55 7.16 -9.32 7.31
CA ALA A 55 7.12 -7.89 7.03
C ALA A 55 7.94 -7.54 5.78
N ALA A 56 9.14 -8.09 5.64
CA ALA A 56 10.00 -7.87 4.47
C ALA A 56 9.36 -8.43 3.19
N ALA A 57 8.84 -9.66 3.23
CA ALA A 57 8.16 -10.26 2.09
C ALA A 57 6.93 -9.44 1.66
N PHE A 58 6.10 -9.04 2.62
CA PHE A 58 4.94 -8.19 2.36
C PHE A 58 5.36 -6.85 1.74
N PHE A 59 6.39 -6.21 2.29
CA PHE A 59 6.88 -4.93 1.82
C PHE A 59 7.39 -4.99 0.36
N ILE A 60 8.19 -6.01 0.04
CA ILE A 60 8.71 -6.22 -1.31
C ILE A 60 7.57 -6.47 -2.30
N CYS A 61 6.66 -7.40 -1.98
CA CYS A 61 5.52 -7.71 -2.84
C CYS A 61 4.62 -6.49 -3.05
N SER A 62 4.37 -5.69 -2.01
CA SER A 62 3.57 -4.47 -2.12
C SER A 62 4.25 -3.42 -3.01
N THR A 63 5.57 -3.29 -2.94
CA THR A 63 6.33 -2.36 -3.78
C THR A 63 6.28 -2.76 -5.25
N ILE A 64 6.48 -4.05 -5.53
CA ILE A 64 6.38 -4.59 -6.90
C ILE A 64 4.98 -4.38 -7.45
N SER A 65 3.95 -4.73 -6.68
CA SER A 65 2.55 -4.58 -7.10
C SER A 65 2.17 -3.12 -7.36
N ALA A 66 2.54 -2.20 -6.46
CA ALA A 66 2.23 -0.78 -6.63
C ALA A 66 2.83 -0.20 -7.92
N ASN A 67 4.10 -0.51 -8.21
CA ASN A 67 4.77 -0.07 -9.43
C ASN A 67 4.18 -0.74 -10.69
N ALA A 68 3.87 -2.04 -10.62
CA ALA A 68 3.23 -2.73 -11.75
C ALA A 68 1.87 -2.13 -12.11
N ILE A 69 1.05 -1.76 -11.11
CA ILE A 69 -0.23 -1.11 -11.36
C ILE A 69 -0.03 0.31 -11.89
N ALA A 70 0.92 1.07 -11.35
CA ALA A 70 1.24 2.41 -11.85
C ALA A 70 1.64 2.37 -13.34
N THR A 71 2.55 1.47 -13.73
CA THR A 71 2.93 1.27 -15.13
C THR A 71 1.77 0.80 -16.00
N SER A 72 0.86 -0.02 -15.46
CA SER A 72 -0.30 -0.49 -16.24
C SER A 72 -1.33 0.62 -16.46
N LEU A 73 -1.53 1.52 -15.49
CA LEU A 73 -2.39 2.69 -15.65
C LEU A 73 -1.80 3.69 -16.63
N ASP A 74 -0.50 3.97 -16.51
CA ASP A 74 0.23 4.88 -17.41
C ASP A 74 0.09 4.46 -18.89
N LYS A 75 0.24 3.15 -19.16
CA LYS A 75 0.03 2.58 -20.50
C LYS A 75 -1.42 2.64 -20.98
N LEU A 76 -2.39 2.49 -20.08
CA LEU A 76 -3.80 2.54 -20.43
C LEU A 76 -4.23 3.95 -20.82
N ASP A 77 -3.66 4.97 -20.16
CA ASP A 77 -3.92 6.37 -20.48
C ASP A 77 -3.37 6.76 -21.88
N ASP A 78 -2.35 6.05 -22.38
CA ASP A 78 -1.75 6.23 -23.72
C ASP A 78 -2.43 5.42 -24.85
N GLU A 79 -3.33 4.47 -24.53
CA GLU A 79 -4.01 3.67 -25.54
C GLU A 79 -5.18 4.44 -26.19
N ILE A 80 -5.20 4.47 -27.53
CA ILE A 80 -6.33 4.99 -28.30
C ILE A 80 -7.51 4.03 -28.14
N ILE A 81 -8.58 4.50 -27.49
CA ILE A 81 -9.85 3.77 -27.42
C ILE A 81 -10.41 3.67 -28.84
N LEU A 82 -10.36 2.48 -29.44
CA LEU A 82 -11.05 2.16 -30.67
C LEU A 82 -12.48 1.77 -30.30
N ASP A 83 -13.42 2.70 -30.48
CA ASP A 83 -14.87 2.45 -30.40
C ASP A 83 -15.37 1.52 -31.52
#